data_AF-A0A846UXA4-F1
#
_entry.id   AF-A0A846UXA4-F1
#
_cell.length_a   1.000
_cell.length_b   1.000
_cell.length_c   1.000
_cell.angle_alpha   90.00
_cell.angle_beta   90.00
_cell.angle_gamma   90.00
#
_symmetry.space_group_name_H-M   'P 1'
#
loop_
_entity.id
_entity.type
_entity.pdbx_description
1 polymer ?
#
loop_
_entity_poly.entity_id
_entity_poly.type
_entity_poly.pdbx_seq_one_letter_code
_entity_poly.pdbx_strand_id
1 'polypeptide(L)'
;MSQIRVVEYIEDSHKTLDHYSAELKNKKWNWGTIWLPHDGQHKDYKSGKSAEQIMRDLGWDVRIIPNQSIEAGIRNARRGFA
;
A
#
# COMPACT_ATOMS: atom_id res chain seq x y z
N MET A 1 8.93 11.20 -21.31
CA MET A 1 9.20 11.40 -19.87
C MET A 1 8.00 10.86 -19.11
N SER A 2 8.20 9.90 -18.21
CA SER A 2 7.14 9.42 -17.31
C SER A 2 7.00 10.42 -16.16
N GLN A 3 5.79 10.89 -15.88
CA GLN A 3 5.50 11.80 -14.77
C GLN A 3 4.74 11.06 -13.68
N ILE A 4 5.11 11.28 -12.41
CA ILE A 4 4.38 10.76 -11.25
C ILE A 4 3.40 11.84 -10.79
N ARG A 5 2.15 11.45 -10.53
CA ARG A 5 1.09 12.31 -9.99
C ARG A 5 0.48 11.65 -8.76
N VAL A 6 0.33 12.42 -7.69
CA VAL A 6 -0.46 12.02 -6.52
C VAL A 6 -1.88 12.51 -6.74
N VAL A 7 -2.84 11.59 -6.78
CA VAL A 7 -4.26 11.93 -7.02
C VAL A 7 -4.97 12.23 -5.71
N GLU A 8 -4.72 11.42 -4.68
CA GLU A 8 -5.37 11.52 -3.38
C GLU A 8 -4.45 11.01 -2.26
N TYR A 9 -4.76 11.42 -1.02
CA TYR A 9 -4.11 10.99 0.20
C TYR A 9 -5.15 10.67 1.27
N ILE A 10 -4.99 9.53 1.95
CA ILE A 10 -5.85 9.09 3.05
C ILE A 10 -4.94 8.74 4.23
N GLU A 11 -5.22 9.34 5.39
CA GLU A 11 -4.55 9.07 6.67
C GLU A 11 -5.61 9.04 7.78
N ASP A 12 -5.65 7.94 8.51
CA ASP A 12 -6.54 7.77 9.67
C ASP A 12 -5.93 6.75 10.65
N SER A 13 -6.47 6.67 11.86
CA SER A 13 -6.08 5.76 12.92
C SER A 13 -7.22 4.81 13.29
N HIS A 14 -6.90 3.66 13.89
CA HIS A 14 -7.89 2.68 14.38
C HIS A 14 -8.84 2.11 13.30
N LYS A 15 -8.46 2.16 12.02
CA LYS A 15 -9.17 1.50 10.92
C LYS A 15 -8.50 0.19 10.53
N THR A 16 -9.32 -0.77 10.10
CA THR A 16 -8.87 -2.06 9.59
C THR A 16 -8.65 -2.00 8.07
N LEU A 17 -7.95 -2.99 7.51
CA LEU A 17 -7.69 -3.07 6.06
C LEU A 17 -8.97 -3.28 5.24
N ASP A 18 -9.99 -3.94 5.78
CA ASP A 18 -11.28 -4.09 5.11
C ASP A 18 -12.03 -2.75 5.00
N HIS A 19 -11.90 -1.86 5.99
CA HIS A 19 -12.44 -0.50 5.92
C HIS A 19 -11.84 0.28 4.74
N TYR A 20 -10.51 0.33 4.66
CA TYR A 20 -9.83 1.00 3.55
C TYR A 20 -10.14 0.34 2.20
N SER A 21 -10.20 -1.00 2.15
CA SER A 21 -10.62 -1.70 0.94
C SER A 21 -12.03 -1.29 0.48
N ALA A 22 -12.97 -1.11 1.41
CA ALA A 22 -14.32 -0.66 1.08
C ALA A 22 -14.32 0.78 0.56
N GLU A 23 -13.57 1.68 1.20
CA GLU A 23 -13.42 3.08 0.76
C GLU A 23 -12.84 3.17 -0.66
N LEU A 24 -11.76 2.43 -0.96
CA LEU A 24 -11.14 2.40 -2.28
C LEU A 24 -12.09 1.82 -3.34
N LYS A 25 -12.83 0.76 -3.03
CA LYS A 25 -13.83 0.18 -3.96
C LYS A 25 -14.99 1.14 -4.23
N ASN A 26 -15.42 1.91 -3.23
CA ASN A 26 -16.49 2.89 -3.36
C ASN A 26 -16.13 4.06 -4.30
N LYS A 27 -14.84 4.35 -4.49
CA LYS A 27 -14.37 5.34 -5.47
C LYS A 27 -14.58 4.91 -6.93
N LYS A 28 -14.81 3.61 -7.18
CA LYS A 28 -15.09 3.04 -8.52
C LYS A 28 -14.01 3.37 -9.57
N TRP A 29 -12.74 3.40 -9.15
CA TRP A 29 -11.61 3.57 -10.05
C TRP A 29 -11.09 2.23 -10.57
N ASN A 30 -10.36 2.29 -11.67
CA ASN A 30 -9.56 1.16 -12.16
C ASN A 30 -8.26 1.11 -11.36
N TRP A 31 -8.28 0.38 -10.26
CA TRP A 31 -7.10 0.19 -9.42
C TRP A 31 -6.10 -0.77 -10.05
N GLY A 32 -4.82 -0.43 -9.95
CA GLY A 32 -3.71 -1.33 -10.29
C GLY A 32 -3.20 -2.08 -9.07
N THR A 33 -1.89 -2.33 -9.05
CA THR A 33 -1.22 -2.99 -7.94
C THR A 33 -1.19 -2.11 -6.68
N ILE A 34 -1.53 -2.71 -5.54
CA ILE A 34 -1.29 -2.16 -4.21
C ILE A 34 0.13 -2.53 -3.77
N TRP A 35 0.91 -1.52 -3.41
CA TRP A 35 2.27 -1.68 -2.92
C TRP A 35 2.29 -1.56 -1.40
N LEU A 36 2.69 -2.64 -0.72
CA LEU A 36 2.84 -2.66 0.74
C LEU A 36 4.32 -2.64 1.12
N PRO A 37 4.68 -2.07 2.29
CA PRO A 37 6.05 -2.10 2.79
C PRO A 37 6.53 -3.52 3.07
N HIS A 38 7.85 -3.69 3.22
CA HIS A 38 8.51 -4.98 3.41
C HIS A 38 7.98 -5.77 4.62
N ASP A 39 7.47 -5.07 5.63
CA ASP A 39 6.93 -5.65 6.84
C ASP A 39 5.46 -6.11 6.70
N GLY A 40 4.78 -5.80 5.60
CA GLY A 40 3.41 -6.25 5.31
C GLY A 40 3.25 -7.77 5.20
N GLN A 41 4.35 -8.53 5.19
CA GLN A 41 4.37 -9.99 5.24
C GLN A 41 4.37 -10.57 6.65
N HIS A 42 4.67 -9.75 7.68
CA HIS A 42 4.61 -10.22 9.06
C HIS A 42 3.16 -10.48 9.45
N LYS A 43 2.95 -11.62 10.09
CA LYS A 43 1.61 -12.05 10.54
C LYS A 43 1.28 -11.37 11.86
N ASP A 44 0.06 -10.87 11.97
CA ASP A 44 -0.46 -10.38 13.25
C ASP A 44 -0.68 -11.57 14.20
N TYR A 45 -0.22 -11.44 15.45
CA TYR A 45 -0.35 -12.47 16.49
C TYR A 45 -1.82 -12.83 16.80
N LYS A 46 -2.75 -11.89 16.63
CA LYS A 46 -4.18 -12.07 16.94
C LYS A 46 -4.96 -12.74 15.81
N SER A 47 -4.66 -12.41 14.55
CA SER A 47 -5.41 -12.92 13.38
C SER A 47 -4.70 -14.05 12.63
N GLY A 48 -3.38 -14.18 12.80
CA GLY A 48 -2.53 -15.13 12.07
C GLY A 48 -2.32 -14.80 10.59
N LYS A 49 -2.89 -13.70 10.09
CA LYS A 49 -2.76 -13.24 8.70
C LYS A 49 -1.82 -12.03 8.61
N SER A 50 -1.11 -11.94 7.50
CA SER A 50 -0.33 -10.75 7.15
C SER A 50 -1.20 -9.73 6.43
N ALA A 51 -0.78 -8.46 6.39
CA ALA A 51 -1.46 -7.43 5.61
C ALA A 51 -1.55 -7.81 4.12
N GLU A 52 -0.48 -8.41 3.58
CA GLU A 52 -0.46 -8.98 2.22
C GLU A 52 -1.58 -10.00 2.01
N GLN A 53 -1.75 -10.93 2.94
CA GLN A 53 -2.77 -11.97 2.85
C GLN A 53 -4.18 -11.38 2.96
N ILE A 54 -4.41 -10.45 3.89
CA ILE A 54 -5.71 -9.79 4.05
C ILE A 54 -6.10 -9.04 2.78
N MET A 55 -5.19 -8.25 2.21
CA MET A 55 -5.48 -7.47 1.00
C MET A 55 -5.70 -8.37 -0.22
N ARG A 56 -4.96 -9.47 -0.36
CA ARG A 56 -5.21 -10.47 -1.42
C ARG A 56 -6.56 -11.17 -1.24
N ASP A 57 -6.92 -11.56 -0.03
CA ASP A 57 -8.23 -12.15 0.29
C ASP A 57 -9.38 -11.18 -0.05
N LEU A 58 -9.15 -9.87 0.07
CA LEU A 58 -10.07 -8.81 -0.31
C LEU A 58 -10.11 -8.53 -1.83
N GLY A 59 -9.31 -9.24 -2.63
CA GLY A 59 -9.33 -9.19 -4.09
C GLY A 59 -8.38 -8.16 -4.72
N TRP A 60 -7.36 -7.70 -3.99
CA TRP A 60 -6.35 -6.77 -4.52
C TRP A 60 -5.15 -7.51 -5.11
N ASP A 61 -4.58 -6.96 -6.20
CA ASP A 61 -3.23 -7.33 -6.63
C ASP A 61 -2.22 -6.63 -5.71
N VAL A 62 -1.43 -7.41 -4.98
CA VAL A 62 -0.54 -6.89 -3.93
C VAL A 62 0.90 -7.29 -4.18
N ARG A 63 1.79 -6.30 -4.12
CA ARG A 63 3.25 -6.49 -4.16
C ARG A 63 3.92 -5.85 -2.96
N ILE A 64 4.91 -6.55 -2.43
CA ILE A 64 5.75 -6.08 -1.33
C ILE A 64 6.96 -5.34 -1.91
N ILE A 65 7.23 -4.13 -1.43
CA ILE A 65 8.47 -3.42 -1.76
C ILE A 65 9.64 -3.98 -0.93
N PRO A 66 10.86 -4.06 -1.50
CA PRO A 66 12.02 -4.56 -0.77
C PRO A 66 12.36 -3.68 0.43
N ASN A 67 12.99 -4.26 1.45
CA ASN A 67 13.54 -3.49 2.55
C ASN A 67 14.69 -2.62 2.03
N GLN A 68 14.55 -1.30 2.17
CA GLN A 68 15.52 -0.30 1.74
C GLN A 68 15.69 0.75 2.84
N SER A 69 16.87 1.37 2.89
CA SER A 69 17.12 2.47 3.83
C SER A 69 16.19 3.66 3.55
N ILE A 70 15.81 4.37 4.62
CA ILE A 70 14.98 5.58 4.55
C ILE A 70 15.63 6.63 3.62
N GLU A 71 16.94 6.84 3.75
CA GLU A 71 17.68 7.79 2.91
C GLU A 71 17.63 7.45 1.41
N ALA A 72 17.75 6.16 1.07
CA ALA A 72 17.61 5.72 -0.31
C ALA A 72 16.19 5.97 -0.84
N GLY A 73 15.17 5.73 -0.01
CA GLY A 73 13.77 6.04 -0.32
C GLY A 73 13.55 7.52 -0.62
N ILE A 74 14.04 8.42 0.26
CA ILE A 74 13.93 9.88 0.09
C ILE A 74 14.61 10.34 -1.21
N ARG A 75 15.82 9.84 -1.48
CA ARG A 75 16.57 10.19 -2.69
C ARG A 75 15.85 9.74 -3.97
N ASN A 76 15.26 8.55 -3.96
CA ASN A 76 14.49 8.04 -5.10
C ASN A 76 13.20 8.83 -5.33
N ALA A 77 12.48 9.17 -4.27
CA ALA A 77 11.28 10.01 -4.36
C ALA A 77 11.61 11.37 -4.98
N ARG A 78 12.66 12.06 -4.50
CA ARG A 78 13.11 13.34 -5.07
C ARG A 78 13.42 13.25 -6.56
N ARG A 79 14.02 12.15 -7.02
CA ARG A 79 14.32 11.93 -8.45
C ARG A 79 13.07 11.67 -9.29
N GLY A 80 12.06 10.97 -8.74
CA GLY A 80 10.84 10.62 -9.46
C GLY A 80 9.84 11.76 -9.61
N PHE A 81 9.91 12.76 -8.74
CA PHE A 81 9.07 13.97 -8.75
C PHE A 81 9.79 15.24 -9.24
N ALA A 82 11.04 15.12 -9.68
CA ALA A 82 11.79 16.21 -10.32
C ALA A 82 11.38 16.34 -11.80
#